data_AF-A0AA88XLD9-F1
#
_entry.id   AF-A0AA88XLD9-F1
#
_cell.length_a   1.000
_cell.length_b   1.000
_cell.length_c   1.000
_cell.angle_alpha   90.00
_cell.angle_beta   90.00
_cell.angle_gamma   90.00
#
_symmetry.space_group_name_H-M   'P 1'
#
loop_
_entity.id
_entity.type
_entity.pdbx_description
1 polymer ?
#
loop_
_entity_poly.entity_id
_entity_poly.type
_entity_poly.pdbx_seq_one_letter_code
_entity_poly.pdbx_strand_id
1 'polypeptide(L)'
;MFQDMPTFRDKGPKLPGISSFCTLYWSSEIHFSYFTIVLQFKPEEITAIMGDFDEPGSLAPTGLYLGGTKYMVIQGEPGAVIRGKKGPGGVTVKKTNQALLIGIYDEPMTPGQCNMIVERLGDYLLEQGL
;
A
#
# COMPACT_ATOMS: atom_id res chain seq x y z
N MET A 1 -10.78 -32.24 -4.59
CA MET A 1 -11.70 -31.91 -3.48
C MET A 1 -11.21 -30.59 -2.92
N PHE A 2 -11.63 -29.40 -3.35
CA PHE A 2 -13.00 -28.88 -3.54
C PHE A 2 -13.97 -29.31 -2.45
N GLN A 3 -14.59 -28.30 -1.81
CA GLN A 3 -15.75 -28.35 -0.89
C GLN A 3 -15.33 -28.70 0.55
N ASP A 4 -15.52 -27.88 1.59
CA ASP A 4 -16.63 -26.97 1.92
C ASP A 4 -16.16 -25.83 2.83
N MET A 5 -16.39 -24.57 2.44
CA MET A 5 -16.43 -23.46 3.40
C MET A 5 -17.89 -23.05 3.59
N PRO A 6 -18.48 -23.28 4.77
CA PRO A 6 -19.85 -22.88 5.04
C PRO A 6 -19.98 -21.36 5.08
N THR A 7 -21.01 -20.89 4.39
CA THR A 7 -21.47 -19.50 4.33
C THR A 7 -21.78 -18.98 5.73
N PHE A 8 -20.95 -18.05 6.24
CA PHE A 8 -21.24 -17.31 7.48
C PHE A 8 -22.27 -16.21 7.19
N ARG A 9 -23.48 -16.66 6.86
CA ARG A 9 -24.68 -15.83 6.82
C ARG A 9 -25.12 -15.59 8.27
N ASP A 10 -25.40 -14.32 8.56
CA ASP A 10 -26.32 -13.86 9.60
C ASP A 10 -25.94 -14.12 11.07
N LYS A 11 -25.31 -13.12 11.70
CA LYS A 11 -25.89 -12.35 12.82
C LYS A 11 -24.95 -11.24 13.27
N GLY A 12 -25.18 -10.02 12.78
CA GLY A 12 -24.58 -8.79 13.26
C GLY A 12 -25.45 -7.58 12.84
N PRO A 13 -25.57 -6.53 13.67
CA PRO A 13 -26.45 -5.41 13.41
C PRO A 13 -26.05 -4.67 12.12
N LYS A 14 -27.01 -4.48 11.22
CA LYS A 14 -26.85 -3.73 9.97
C LYS A 14 -26.61 -2.25 10.28
N LEU A 15 -25.36 -1.81 10.16
CA LEU A 15 -25.03 -0.39 10.02
C LEU A 15 -24.96 -0.05 8.52
N PRO A 16 -25.61 1.03 8.06
CA PRO A 16 -25.69 1.34 6.64
C PRO A 16 -24.35 1.90 6.13
N GLY A 17 -23.70 1.17 5.23
CA GLY A 17 -22.92 1.79 4.16
C GLY A 17 -21.39 1.83 4.26
N ILE A 18 -20.71 0.76 4.68
CA ILE A 18 -19.28 0.55 4.32
C ILE A 18 -19.00 -0.95 4.21
N SER A 19 -18.68 -1.45 3.00
CA SER A 19 -18.42 -2.87 2.76
C SER A 19 -16.97 -3.26 3.02
N SER A 20 -16.76 -4.35 3.77
CA SER A 20 -15.56 -5.18 3.88
C SER A 20 -14.30 -4.55 4.49
N PHE A 21 -14.20 -4.60 5.82
CA PHE A 21 -12.94 -4.78 6.53
C PHE A 21 -12.96 -6.16 7.20
N CYS A 22 -12.25 -7.11 6.60
CA CYS A 22 -12.05 -8.45 7.14
C CYS A 22 -11.18 -8.35 8.39
N THR A 23 -11.79 -8.44 9.58
CA THR A 23 -11.08 -8.46 10.86
C THR A 23 -11.11 -9.89 11.40
N LEU A 24 -10.02 -10.63 11.21
CA LEU A 24 -9.71 -11.82 11.99
C LEU A 24 -8.71 -11.40 13.07
N TYR A 25 -9.20 -11.21 14.30
CA TYR A 25 -8.38 -11.06 15.50
C TYR A 25 -8.45 -12.39 16.27
N TRP A 26 -7.33 -13.10 16.42
CA TRP A 26 -7.26 -14.28 17.29
C TRP A 26 -6.17 -14.13 18.35
N SER A 27 -6.66 -14.09 19.60
CA SER A 27 -6.09 -14.60 20.86
C SER A 27 -5.01 -13.86 21.65
N SER A 28 -5.50 -13.44 22.83
CA SER A 28 -4.93 -13.57 24.19
C SER A 28 -3.58 -12.92 24.52
N GLU A 29 -3.71 -11.77 25.19
CA GLU A 29 -2.82 -11.20 26.21
C GLU A 29 -1.39 -10.83 25.77
N ILE A 30 -1.30 -9.72 25.03
CA ILE A 30 -0.23 -8.74 25.20
C ILE A 30 -0.89 -7.37 25.22
N HIS A 31 -0.75 -6.64 26.33
CA HIS A 31 -1.07 -5.21 26.40
C HIS A 31 -0.17 -4.47 25.42
N PHE A 32 -0.60 -4.36 24.17
CA PHE A 32 -0.02 -3.46 23.20
C PHE A 32 -1.04 -2.37 22.92
N SER A 33 -0.87 -1.26 23.63
CA SER A 33 -1.40 0.03 23.21
C SER A 33 -0.73 0.43 21.90
N TYR A 34 -1.13 -0.19 20.79
CA TYR A 34 -0.85 0.31 19.46
C TYR A 34 -2.13 0.85 18.87
N PHE A 35 -2.28 2.15 19.10
CA PHE A 35 -2.92 3.09 18.20
C PHE A 35 -2.74 2.62 16.75
N THR A 36 -3.75 1.95 16.20
CA THR A 36 -3.79 1.56 14.81
C THR A 36 -3.76 2.84 13.99
N ILE A 37 -2.57 3.24 13.52
CA ILE A 37 -2.46 4.19 12.42
C ILE A 37 -3.02 3.45 11.22
N VAL A 38 -4.34 3.47 11.06
CA VAL A 38 -4.97 3.10 9.79
C VAL A 38 -4.49 4.19 8.84
N LEU A 39 -3.48 3.90 8.03
CA LEU A 39 -3.04 4.81 6.99
C LEU A 39 -4.24 4.97 6.05
N GLN A 40 -5.00 6.05 6.23
CA GLN A 40 -6.23 6.24 5.50
C GLN A 40 -5.88 6.90 4.16
N PHE A 41 -5.78 6.09 3.12
CA PHE A 41 -5.61 6.58 1.77
C PHE A 41 -6.92 7.17 1.27
N LYS A 42 -6.81 8.31 0.58
CA LYS A 42 -7.93 8.83 -0.18
C LYS A 42 -7.99 8.13 -1.53
N PRO A 43 -9.18 7.79 -2.06
CA PRO A 43 -9.30 7.11 -3.35
C PRO A 43 -8.67 7.92 -4.50
N GLU A 44 -8.65 9.25 -4.38
CA GLU A 44 -8.00 10.13 -5.35
C GLU A 44 -6.48 9.93 -5.39
N GLU A 45 -5.86 9.63 -4.25
CA GLU A 45 -4.41 9.38 -4.15
C GLU A 45 -4.04 8.10 -4.90
N ILE A 46 -4.82 7.04 -4.71
CA ILE A 46 -4.61 5.75 -5.40
C ILE A 46 -4.82 5.90 -6.91
N THR A 47 -5.84 6.66 -7.31
CA THR A 47 -6.13 6.91 -8.74
C THR A 47 -4.98 7.68 -9.40
N ALA A 48 -4.41 8.67 -8.71
CA ALA A 48 -3.27 9.42 -9.22
C ALA A 48 -2.01 8.56 -9.35
N ILE A 49 -1.77 7.64 -8.41
CA ILE A 49 -0.67 6.66 -8.48
C ILE A 49 -0.85 5.72 -9.67
N MET A 50 -2.06 5.20 -9.88
CA MET A 50 -2.35 4.35 -11.04
C MET A 50 -2.13 5.11 -12.34
N GLY A 51 -2.57 6.37 -12.42
CA GLY A 51 -2.34 7.24 -13.57
C GLY A 51 -0.85 7.47 -13.88
N ASP A 52 0.01 7.59 -12.86
CA ASP A 52 1.46 7.76 -13.08
C ASP A 52 2.15 6.48 -13.58
N PHE A 53 1.61 5.30 -13.26
CA PHE A 53 2.09 4.07 -13.88
C PHE A 53 1.71 3.94 -15.35
N ASP A 54 0.58 4.51 -15.75
CA ASP A 54 0.11 4.49 -17.14
C ASP A 54 0.76 5.62 -17.96
N GLU A 55 0.96 6.80 -17.35
CA GLU A 55 1.67 7.95 -17.90
C GLU A 55 2.81 8.39 -16.95
N PRO A 56 4.03 7.82 -17.11
CA PRO A 56 5.17 8.11 -16.26
C PRO A 56 5.50 9.60 -16.20
N GLY A 57 5.44 10.19 -15.00
CA GLY A 57 5.79 11.60 -14.76
C GLY A 57 4.60 12.53 -14.58
N SER A 58 3.36 12.03 -14.68
CA SER A 58 2.14 12.80 -14.38
C SER A 58 2.12 13.34 -12.92
N LEU A 59 2.77 12.63 -11.99
CA LEU A 59 2.89 13.06 -10.58
C LEU A 59 4.10 13.96 -10.29
N ALA A 60 5.04 14.14 -11.23
CA ALA A 60 6.20 15.00 -11.02
C ALA A 60 5.84 16.48 -10.69
N PRO A 61 4.88 17.14 -11.35
CA PRO A 61 4.52 18.53 -11.04
C PRO A 61 3.66 18.68 -9.77
N THR A 62 2.79 17.73 -9.48
CA THR A 62 1.82 17.80 -8.36
C THR A 62 2.39 17.23 -7.06
N GLY A 63 3.26 16.24 -7.15
CA GLY A 63 3.79 15.44 -6.05
C GLY A 63 2.93 14.22 -5.74
N LEU A 64 3.54 13.20 -5.14
CA LEU A 64 2.86 11.99 -4.69
C LEU A 64 2.21 12.25 -3.33
N TYR A 65 0.90 12.06 -3.21
CA TYR A 65 0.19 12.17 -1.94
C TYR A 65 -0.16 10.78 -1.40
N LEU A 66 0.15 10.53 -0.14
CA LEU A 66 -0.23 9.31 0.58
C LEU A 66 -0.68 9.67 1.99
N GLY A 67 -1.95 9.40 2.30
CA GLY A 67 -2.52 9.68 3.62
C GLY A 67 -2.45 11.16 3.98
N GLY A 68 -2.64 12.05 2.99
CA GLY A 68 -2.52 13.50 3.16
C GLY A 68 -1.09 14.03 3.26
N THR A 69 -0.07 13.17 3.19
CA THR A 69 1.34 13.57 3.16
C THR A 69 1.84 13.71 1.74
N LYS A 70 2.41 14.87 1.41
CA LYS A 70 3.08 15.12 0.12
C LYS A 70 4.53 14.60 0.13
N TYR A 71 4.86 13.79 -0.86
CA TYR A 71 6.19 13.31 -1.20
C TYR A 71 6.62 13.90 -2.54
N MET A 72 7.87 14.31 -2.66
CA MET A 72 8.45 14.74 -3.92
C MET A 72 8.81 13.50 -4.74
N VAL A 73 8.27 13.41 -5.96
CA VAL A 73 8.60 12.31 -6.88
C VAL A 73 10.06 12.42 -7.28
N ILE A 74 10.79 11.32 -7.15
CA ILE A 74 12.17 11.17 -7.62
C ILE A 74 12.22 10.08 -8.70
N GLN A 75 13.38 9.94 -9.33
CA GLN A 75 13.56 8.97 -10.41
C GLN A 75 13.22 7.53 -9.96
N GLY A 76 12.14 7.00 -10.53
CA GLY A 76 11.68 5.63 -10.38
C GLY A 76 12.02 4.76 -11.61
N GLU A 77 11.28 3.68 -11.77
CA GLU A 77 11.25 2.87 -13.00
C GLU A 77 9.92 3.10 -13.71
N PRO A 78 9.93 3.60 -14.96
CA PRO A 78 8.71 3.88 -15.72
C PRO A 78 7.79 2.66 -15.78
N GLY A 79 6.54 2.80 -15.34
CA GLY A 79 5.54 1.73 -15.37
C GLY A 79 5.71 0.62 -14.32
N ALA A 80 6.78 0.62 -13.53
CA ALA A 80 7.06 -0.43 -12.54
C ALA A 80 7.22 0.10 -11.12
N VAL A 81 8.00 1.18 -10.93
CA VAL A 81 8.35 1.71 -9.61
C VAL A 81 8.21 3.23 -9.56
N ILE A 82 7.46 3.74 -8.60
CA ILE A 82 7.40 5.16 -8.26
C ILE A 82 8.14 5.37 -6.94
N ARG A 83 8.99 6.38 -6.88
CA ARG A 83 9.76 6.72 -5.69
C ARG A 83 9.43 8.14 -5.26
N GLY A 84 9.23 8.33 -3.96
CA GLY A 84 8.94 9.61 -3.34
C GLY A 84 9.90 9.89 -2.19
N LYS A 85 10.26 11.15 -1.98
CA LYS A 85 11.09 11.59 -0.85
C LYS A 85 10.37 12.68 -0.06
N LYS A 86 10.51 12.64 1.27
CA LYS A 86 10.02 13.67 2.20
C LYS A 86 11.05 13.86 3.31
N GLY A 87 11.89 14.88 3.19
CA GLY A 87 12.93 15.15 4.18
C GLY A 87 13.89 13.96 4.31
N PRO A 88 14.12 13.41 5.52
CA PRO A 88 14.96 12.24 5.74
C PRO A 88 14.30 10.92 5.29
N GLY A 89 12.97 10.84 5.33
CA GLY A 89 12.20 9.68 4.91
C GLY A 89 11.75 9.71 3.45
N GLY A 90 11.00 8.69 3.08
CA GLY A 90 10.45 8.58 1.74
C GLY A 90 9.50 7.41 1.60
N VAL A 91 9.14 7.14 0.34
CA VAL A 91 8.22 6.08 -0.03
C VAL A 91 8.64 5.46 -1.35
N THR A 92 8.44 4.16 -1.47
CA THR A 92 8.63 3.40 -2.70
C THR A 92 7.36 2.64 -2.99
N VAL A 93 6.84 2.78 -4.20
CA VAL A 93 5.64 2.12 -4.67
C VAL A 93 6.01 1.24 -5.85
N LYS A 94 5.75 -0.07 -5.75
CA LYS A 94 5.96 -1.05 -6.83
C LYS A 94 4.60 -1.56 -7.31
N LYS A 95 4.36 -1.52 -8.61
CA LYS A 95 3.17 -2.07 -9.26
C LYS A 95 3.37 -3.57 -9.53
N THR A 96 2.40 -4.39 -9.12
CA THR A 96 2.26 -5.79 -9.55
C THR A 96 1.04 -5.91 -10.46
N ASN A 97 0.66 -7.11 -10.91
CA ASN A 97 -0.50 -7.27 -11.80
C ASN A 97 -1.83 -6.97 -11.08
N GLN A 98 -1.91 -7.27 -9.78
CA GLN A 98 -3.14 -7.21 -8.99
C GLN A 98 -3.01 -6.35 -7.72
N ALA A 99 -1.81 -5.94 -7.33
CA ALA A 99 -1.55 -5.20 -6.11
C ALA A 99 -0.57 -4.04 -6.28
N LEU A 100 -0.63 -3.11 -5.34
CA LEU A 100 0.35 -2.03 -5.17
C LEU A 100 1.10 -2.28 -3.86
N LEU A 101 2.42 -2.44 -3.94
CA LEU A 101 3.27 -2.52 -2.77
C LEU A 101 3.78 -1.14 -2.43
N ILE A 102 3.47 -0.65 -1.23
CA ILE A 102 3.89 0.66 -0.73
C ILE A 102 4.80 0.43 0.47
N GLY A 103 6.07 0.80 0.36
CA GLY A 103 7.01 0.85 1.47
C GLY A 103 7.31 2.29 1.85
N ILE A 104 6.95 2.69 3.06
CA ILE A 104 7.29 3.99 3.65
C ILE A 104 8.47 3.76 4.59
N TYR A 105 9.49 4.61 4.49
CA TYR A 105 10.67 4.55 5.35
C TYR A 105 10.96 5.92 5.95
N ASP A 106 11.60 5.89 7.12
CA ASP A 106 12.14 7.06 7.81
C ASP A 106 13.52 6.72 8.38
N GLU A 107 14.26 7.70 8.86
CA GLU A 107 15.55 7.47 9.52
C GLU A 107 15.42 6.47 10.69
N PRO A 108 16.35 5.51 10.84
CA PRO A 108 17.67 5.40 10.19
C PRO A 108 17.69 4.59 8.88
N MET A 109 16.53 4.22 8.32
CA MET A 109 16.47 3.40 7.12
C MET A 109 16.83 4.22 5.87
N THR A 110 17.76 3.69 5.07
CA THR A 110 18.17 4.35 3.82
C THR A 110 17.19 4.07 2.67
N PRO A 111 17.07 4.98 1.69
CA PRO A 111 16.24 4.74 0.50
C PRO A 111 16.56 3.44 -0.24
N GLY A 112 17.85 3.07 -0.31
CA GLY A 112 18.30 1.85 -0.97
C GLY A 112 17.79 0.58 -0.30
N GLN A 113 17.72 0.56 1.04
CA GLN A 113 17.17 -0.57 1.78
C GLN A 113 15.67 -0.73 1.53
N CYS A 114 14.91 0.37 1.54
CA CYS A 114 13.47 0.31 1.26
C CYS A 114 13.20 -0.15 -0.17
N ASN A 115 13.91 0.41 -1.15
CA ASN A 115 13.79 -0.01 -2.55
C ASN A 115 14.03 -1.51 -2.72
N MET A 116 15.13 -2.02 -2.15
CA MET A 116 15.47 -3.43 -2.24
C MET A 116 14.36 -4.34 -1.69
N ILE A 117 13.73 -3.99 -0.56
CA ILE A 117 12.69 -4.82 0.05
C ILE A 117 11.41 -4.78 -0.79
N VAL A 118 10.96 -3.59 -1.16
CA VAL A 118 9.70 -3.40 -1.90
C VAL A 118 9.78 -3.99 -3.30
N GLU A 119 10.90 -3.77 -4.00
CA GLU A 119 11.09 -4.26 -5.36
C GLU A 119 11.22 -5.78 -5.38
N ARG A 120 12.03 -6.39 -4.49
CA ARG A 120 12.16 -7.86 -4.40
C ARG A 120 10.83 -8.54 -4.08
N LEU A 121 10.04 -7.96 -3.16
CA LEU A 121 8.73 -8.50 -2.84
C LEU A 121 7.78 -8.39 -4.04
N GLY A 122 7.82 -7.27 -4.77
CA GLY A 122 6.98 -7.10 -5.96
C GLY A 122 7.37 -8.01 -7.12
N ASP A 123 8.67 -8.19 -7.35
CA ASP A 123 9.16 -9.12 -8.36
C ASP A 123 8.74 -10.56 -8.02
N TYR A 124 8.83 -10.95 -6.73
CA TYR A 124 8.32 -12.23 -6.28
C TYR A 124 6.81 -12.40 -6.53
N LEU A 125 6.00 -11.37 -6.24
CA LEU A 125 4.55 -11.42 -6.51
C LEU A 125 4.26 -11.52 -8.02
N LEU A 126 4.99 -10.79 -8.85
CA LEU A 126 4.89 -10.86 -10.30
C LEU A 126 5.23 -12.26 -10.83
N GLU A 127 6.28 -12.89 -10.29
CA GLU A 127 6.65 -14.27 -10.63
C GLU A 127 5.54 -15.28 -10.25
N GLN A 128 4.80 -15.03 -9.16
CA GLN A 128 3.64 -15.82 -8.78
C GLN A 128 2.38 -15.53 -9.61
N GLY A 129 2.43 -14.57 -10.55
CA GLY A 129 1.30 -14.16 -11.40
C GLY A 129 0.31 -13.22 -10.72
N LEU A 130 0.74 -12.53 -9.66
CA LEU A 130 -0.02 -11.53 -8.90
C LEU A 130 0.40 -10.09 -9.23
#